data_AF-A0A4U0XQF4-F1
#
_entry.id   AF-A0A4U0XQF4-F1
#
_cell.length_a   1.000
_cell.length_b   1.000
_cell.length_c   1.000
_cell.angle_alpha   90.00
_cell.angle_beta   90.00
_cell.angle_gamma   90.00
#
_symmetry.space_group_name_H-M   'P 1'
#
loop_
_entity.id
_entity.type
_entity.pdbx_description
1 polymer ?
#
loop_
_entity_poly.entity_id
_entity_poly.type
_entity_poly.pdbx_seq_one_letter_code
_entity_poly.pdbx_strand_id
1 'polypeptide(L)'
;MDALPTPCKENEFMGFCPSAVKLQNGDKKTSLKKRTDYHDSFSASGVSTFRCAEKGCAFQGHVSVDFVWKVVMKDEKLGLQCRWVFLAKSHMCQPAVTARQYQFQCPICIFSQGHAEGRVWKGTAIFLDHVSTHRGKDLHPDVLHKLNIINEYVATEKENFDLNLFPPGFDNRSGYASSDSQLSLAKAPTHSSVLDKVWSRKESTAPVAVDPHSTMERRPTYMTLRDRADSVVTVGAGAERETKEENGESINSFGLGGQTNILVVEPWSAGLSEFHKEREIDYLSADF
;
A
#
# COMPACT_ATOMS: atom_id res chain seq x y z
N MET A 1 27.01 -23.85 12.58
CA MET A 1 26.34 -22.79 11.80
C MET A 1 25.12 -22.42 12.59
N ASP A 2 25.12 -21.22 13.15
CA ASP A 2 24.01 -20.78 14.00
C ASP A 2 22.81 -20.50 13.11
N ALA A 3 21.66 -21.08 13.47
CA ALA A 3 20.43 -20.90 12.70
C ALA A 3 20.01 -19.43 12.71
N LEU A 4 19.56 -18.91 11.57
CA LEU A 4 19.11 -17.53 11.50
C LEU A 4 17.96 -17.27 12.48
N PRO A 5 17.97 -16.11 13.16
CA PRO A 5 16.88 -15.68 14.02
C PRO A 5 15.57 -15.70 13.24
N THR A 6 14.60 -16.50 13.69
CA THR A 6 13.32 -16.67 12.99
C THR A 6 12.19 -15.98 13.76
N PRO A 7 11.47 -15.03 13.14
CA PRO A 7 10.27 -14.43 13.72
C PRO A 7 9.22 -15.49 14.02
N CYS A 8 8.79 -15.56 15.28
CA CYS A 8 7.80 -16.50 15.78
C CYS A 8 6.93 -15.83 16.84
N LYS A 9 5.93 -16.54 17.35
CA LYS A 9 5.01 -15.96 18.35
C LYS A 9 5.74 -15.67 19.67
N GLU A 10 6.72 -16.49 20.01
CA GLU A 10 7.47 -16.45 21.27
C GLU A 10 8.40 -15.24 21.36
N ASN A 11 8.85 -14.70 20.22
CA ASN A 11 9.71 -13.51 20.14
C ASN A 11 8.96 -12.28 19.61
N GLU A 12 7.64 -12.25 19.78
CA GLU A 12 6.78 -11.15 19.31
C GLU A 12 6.96 -10.84 17.82
N PHE A 13 7.22 -11.88 17.02
CA PHE A 13 7.53 -11.79 15.59
C PHE A 13 8.69 -10.83 15.27
N MET A 14 9.58 -10.59 16.24
CA MET A 14 10.68 -9.63 16.15
C MET A 14 10.22 -8.20 15.80
N GLY A 15 8.97 -7.86 16.14
CA GLY A 15 8.35 -6.56 15.84
C GLY A 15 7.59 -6.50 14.51
N PHE A 16 7.69 -7.52 13.66
CA PHE A 16 6.92 -7.59 12.42
C PHE A 16 5.43 -7.84 12.68
N CYS A 17 4.60 -7.45 11.71
CA CYS A 17 3.24 -7.96 11.68
C CYS A 17 3.25 -9.49 11.49
N PRO A 18 2.42 -10.27 12.21
CA PRO A 18 2.32 -11.72 12.01
C PRO A 18 2.01 -12.12 10.56
N SER A 19 1.19 -11.33 9.87
CA SER A 19 0.91 -11.53 8.44
C SER A 19 2.09 -11.16 7.53
N ALA A 20 2.96 -10.22 7.93
CA ALA A 20 4.22 -9.98 7.22
C ALA A 20 5.15 -11.20 7.33
N VAL A 21 5.26 -11.81 8.51
CA VAL A 21 6.07 -13.01 8.73
C VAL A 21 5.56 -14.21 7.92
N LYS A 22 4.24 -14.42 7.87
CA LYS A 22 3.65 -15.43 6.99
C LYS A 22 4.00 -15.19 5.52
N LEU A 23 4.02 -13.93 5.08
CA LEU A 23 4.41 -13.57 3.72
C LEU A 23 5.92 -13.79 3.47
N GLN A 24 6.78 -13.54 4.46
CA GLN A 24 8.20 -13.89 4.42
C GLN A 24 8.40 -15.41 4.25
N ASN A 25 7.51 -16.22 4.84
CA ASN A 25 7.51 -17.68 4.70
C ASN A 25 6.78 -18.18 3.45
N GLY A 26 6.35 -17.28 2.54
CA GLY A 26 5.74 -17.63 1.26
C GLY A 26 4.22 -17.80 1.27
N ASP A 27 3.55 -17.64 2.41
CA ASP A 27 2.08 -17.77 2.48
C ASP A 27 1.38 -16.50 2.00
N LYS A 28 1.21 -16.38 0.69
CA LYS A 28 0.50 -15.22 0.09
C LYS A 28 -1.01 -15.22 0.39
N LYS A 29 -1.62 -16.39 0.56
CA LYS A 29 -3.09 -16.54 0.62
C LYS A 29 -3.65 -16.13 1.96
N THR A 30 -2.95 -16.43 3.06
CA THR A 30 -3.46 -16.09 4.40
C THR A 30 -2.91 -14.78 4.94
N SER A 31 -1.81 -14.25 4.36
CA SER A 31 -1.17 -13.01 4.79
C SER A 31 -1.88 -11.74 4.33
N LEU A 32 -2.57 -11.80 3.19
CA LEU A 32 -3.23 -10.65 2.59
C LEU A 32 -4.70 -10.97 2.31
N LYS A 33 -5.57 -9.97 2.53
CA LYS A 33 -6.99 -10.04 2.18
C LYS A 33 -7.25 -9.11 1.02
N LYS A 34 -7.98 -9.61 0.02
CA LYS A 34 -8.55 -8.77 -1.03
C LYS A 34 -9.60 -7.86 -0.41
N ARG A 35 -9.52 -6.57 -0.70
CA ARG A 35 -10.52 -5.57 -0.32
C ARG A 35 -10.94 -4.82 -1.56
N THR A 36 -12.24 -4.77 -1.80
CA THR A 36 -12.82 -3.91 -2.80
C THR A 36 -13.38 -2.70 -2.06
N ASP A 37 -12.71 -1.56 -2.17
CA ASP A 37 -13.18 -0.35 -1.52
C ASP A 37 -14.33 0.25 -2.33
N TYR A 38 -15.48 0.31 -1.67
CA TYR A 38 -16.72 0.89 -2.20
C TYR A 38 -17.06 2.18 -1.42
N HIS A 39 -16.08 3.07 -1.14
CA HIS A 39 -16.40 4.42 -0.65
C HIS A 39 -15.24 5.44 -0.75
N ASP A 40 -15.65 6.71 -0.92
CA ASP A 40 -14.89 7.97 -1.12
C ASP A 40 -14.21 8.18 -2.49
N SER A 41 -14.93 8.89 -3.39
CA SER A 41 -14.50 9.59 -4.64
C SER A 41 -13.71 8.83 -5.72
N PHE A 42 -12.95 7.80 -5.35
CA PHE A 42 -12.27 6.81 -6.20
C PHE A 42 -13.07 5.50 -6.35
N SER A 43 -14.21 5.39 -5.65
CA SER A 43 -15.06 4.19 -5.55
C SER A 43 -15.83 3.84 -6.81
N ALA A 44 -15.83 4.72 -7.82
CA ALA A 44 -16.40 4.41 -9.13
C ALA A 44 -15.58 3.34 -9.89
N SER A 45 -14.34 3.05 -9.45
CA SER A 45 -13.42 2.20 -10.19
C SER A 45 -13.56 0.70 -9.90
N GLY A 46 -14.21 0.29 -8.81
CA GLY A 46 -14.33 -1.14 -8.42
C GLY A 46 -12.99 -1.85 -8.21
N VAL A 47 -11.88 -1.10 -8.08
CA VAL A 47 -10.54 -1.65 -8.00
C VAL A 47 -10.38 -2.40 -6.68
N SER A 48 -10.01 -3.67 -6.81
CA SER A 48 -9.64 -4.47 -5.66
C SER A 48 -8.17 -4.29 -5.34
N THR A 49 -7.86 -3.94 -4.09
CA THR A 49 -6.49 -3.85 -3.57
C THR A 49 -6.27 -4.95 -2.53
N PHE A 50 -5.01 -5.13 -2.11
CA PHE A 50 -4.70 -5.98 -0.97
C PHE A 50 -4.59 -5.14 0.30
N ARG A 51 -5.07 -5.71 1.41
CA ARG A 51 -4.77 -5.24 2.77
C ARG A 51 -4.17 -6.35 3.59
N CYS A 52 -3.51 -6.00 4.68
CA CYS A 52 -3.02 -6.96 5.66
C CYS A 52 -4.19 -7.82 6.20
N ALA A 53 -3.95 -9.13 6.33
CA ALA A 53 -4.95 -10.05 6.85
C ALA A 53 -5.08 -9.99 8.38
N GLU A 54 -4.04 -9.49 9.06
CA GLU A 54 -3.95 -9.41 10.51
C GLU A 54 -5.03 -8.49 11.08
N LYS A 55 -5.64 -8.91 12.20
CA LYS A 55 -6.65 -8.09 12.86
C LYS A 55 -5.97 -6.89 13.53
N GLY A 56 -6.50 -5.70 13.28
CA GLY A 56 -5.94 -4.47 13.84
C GLY A 56 -4.68 -3.95 13.11
N CYS A 57 -4.31 -4.51 11.96
CA CYS A 57 -3.27 -3.91 11.11
C CYS A 57 -3.93 -3.13 9.97
N ALA A 58 -3.56 -1.86 9.84
CA ALA A 58 -4.06 -0.93 8.81
C ALA A 58 -3.17 -0.89 7.56
N PHE A 59 -2.14 -1.73 7.46
CA PHE A 59 -1.28 -1.81 6.28
C PHE A 59 -2.09 -2.24 5.04
N GLN A 60 -1.99 -1.48 3.95
CA GLN A 60 -2.69 -1.76 2.71
C GLN A 60 -1.88 -1.33 1.47
N GLY A 61 -2.14 -2.00 0.36
CA GLY A 61 -1.59 -1.66 -0.94
C GLY A 61 -2.47 -0.67 -1.67
N HIS A 62 -1.84 0.17 -2.48
CA HIS A 62 -2.50 1.15 -3.35
C HIS A 62 -2.54 0.70 -4.82
N VAL A 63 -2.17 -0.55 -5.08
CA VAL A 63 -2.09 -1.15 -6.41
C VAL A 63 -3.18 -2.22 -6.53
N SER A 64 -3.74 -2.40 -7.72
CA SER A 64 -4.70 -3.47 -7.96
C SER A 64 -4.08 -4.85 -7.69
N VAL A 65 -4.92 -5.80 -7.29
CA VAL A 65 -4.54 -7.20 -7.03
C VAL A 65 -3.77 -7.84 -8.21
N ASP A 66 -4.09 -7.44 -9.44
CA ASP A 66 -3.50 -8.00 -10.67
C ASP A 66 -2.08 -7.48 -10.95
N PHE A 67 -1.77 -6.28 -10.43
CA PHE A 67 -0.50 -5.59 -10.65
C PHE A 67 0.42 -5.62 -9.43
N VAL A 68 -0.08 -5.86 -8.23
CA VAL A 68 0.71 -5.78 -6.98
C VAL A 68 1.97 -6.65 -7.01
N TRP A 69 1.90 -7.80 -7.71
CA TRP A 69 2.99 -8.76 -7.81
C TRP A 69 3.95 -8.45 -8.95
N LYS A 70 3.57 -7.57 -9.87
CA LYS A 70 4.28 -7.26 -11.12
C LYS A 70 4.96 -5.88 -11.09
N VAL A 71 4.38 -4.93 -10.36
CA VAL A 71 4.87 -3.56 -10.31
C VAL A 71 6.21 -3.52 -9.58
N VAL A 72 7.20 -2.98 -10.29
CA VAL A 72 8.56 -2.74 -9.79
C VAL A 72 8.74 -1.23 -9.64
N MET A 73 9.13 -0.80 -8.45
CA MET A 73 9.58 0.58 -8.20
C MET A 73 11.09 0.62 -8.39
N LYS A 74 11.56 1.39 -9.35
CA LYS A 74 13.00 1.61 -9.59
C LYS A 74 13.40 2.95 -9.01
N ASP A 75 14.42 2.95 -8.15
CA ASP A 75 15.08 4.17 -7.69
C ASP A 75 16.57 4.06 -8.01
N GLU A 76 16.96 4.73 -9.09
CA GLU A 76 18.35 4.71 -9.57
C GLU A 76 19.30 5.48 -8.64
N LYS A 77 18.78 6.47 -7.90
CA LYS A 77 19.59 7.25 -6.95
C LYS A 77 19.94 6.41 -5.73
N LEU A 78 18.97 5.64 -5.24
CA LEU A 78 19.19 4.65 -4.18
C LEU A 78 19.87 3.37 -4.69
N GLY A 79 19.93 3.18 -6.01
CA GLY A 79 20.55 2.01 -6.63
C GLY A 79 19.79 0.72 -6.32
N LEU A 80 18.46 0.75 -6.38
CA LEU A 80 17.63 -0.41 -6.10
C LEU A 80 16.37 -0.48 -6.97
N GLN A 81 15.82 -1.69 -7.08
CA GLN A 81 14.46 -1.96 -7.51
C GLN A 81 13.72 -2.71 -6.42
N CYS A 82 12.46 -2.36 -6.16
CA CYS A 82 11.65 -2.95 -5.10
C CYS A 82 10.24 -3.24 -5.61
N ARG A 83 9.73 -4.44 -5.38
CA ARG A 83 8.30 -4.73 -5.54
C ARG A 83 7.55 -4.38 -4.27
N TRP A 84 6.25 -4.14 -4.39
CA TRP A 84 5.39 -3.89 -3.23
C TRP A 84 5.44 -5.03 -2.20
N VAL A 85 5.64 -6.27 -2.65
CA VAL A 85 5.78 -7.45 -1.79
C VAL A 85 6.86 -7.29 -0.74
N PHE A 86 7.99 -6.68 -1.07
CA PHE A 86 9.06 -6.44 -0.10
C PHE A 86 8.61 -5.49 1.01
N LEU A 87 7.85 -4.43 0.68
CA LEU A 87 7.25 -3.54 1.67
C LEU A 87 6.24 -4.30 2.55
N ALA A 88 5.42 -5.14 1.94
CA ALA A 88 4.48 -5.99 2.67
C ALA A 88 5.17 -7.03 3.57
N LYS A 89 6.36 -7.52 3.21
CA LYS A 89 7.18 -8.38 4.08
C LYS A 89 7.82 -7.60 5.24
N SER A 90 7.93 -6.28 5.13
CA SER A 90 8.68 -5.42 6.07
C SER A 90 7.80 -4.62 7.03
N HIS A 91 6.47 -4.63 6.84
CA HIS A 91 5.58 -3.80 7.64
C HIS A 91 5.41 -4.30 9.08
N MET A 92 5.21 -3.34 9.98
CA MET A 92 4.83 -3.60 11.37
C MET A 92 3.31 -3.58 11.54
N CYS A 93 2.83 -4.25 12.59
CA CYS A 93 1.42 -4.15 12.98
C CYS A 93 1.12 -2.72 13.45
N GLN A 94 0.21 -2.03 12.76
CA GLN A 94 -0.13 -0.64 13.06
C GLN A 94 -1.65 -0.45 13.05
N PRO A 95 -2.28 0.00 14.15
CA PRO A 95 -3.74 0.12 14.23
C PRO A 95 -4.31 1.26 13.38
N ALA A 96 -3.50 2.28 13.13
CA ALA A 96 -3.84 3.41 12.29
C ALA A 96 -2.61 3.85 11.49
N VAL A 97 -2.87 4.45 10.32
CA VAL A 97 -1.83 5.02 9.47
C VAL A 97 -1.86 6.54 9.65
N THR A 98 -0.86 7.09 10.33
CA THR A 98 -0.75 8.53 10.54
C THR A 98 -0.13 9.19 9.31
N ALA A 99 -0.76 10.26 8.81
CA ALA A 99 -0.26 11.01 7.65
C ALA A 99 0.04 10.15 6.41
N ARG A 100 -0.69 9.04 6.23
CA ARG A 100 -0.48 8.04 5.16
C ARG A 100 0.89 7.32 5.21
N GLN A 101 1.65 7.49 6.28
CA GLN A 101 2.95 6.87 6.44
C GLN A 101 2.83 5.53 7.18
N TYR A 102 3.15 4.46 6.46
CA TYR A 102 3.27 3.14 7.08
C TYR A 102 4.58 3.02 7.87
N GLN A 103 4.54 2.18 8.90
CA GLN A 103 5.71 1.82 9.69
C GLN A 103 6.34 0.50 9.22
N PHE A 104 7.66 0.50 9.10
CA PHE A 104 8.45 -0.62 8.61
C PHE A 104 9.60 -0.96 9.55
N GLN A 105 10.04 -2.21 9.48
CA GLN A 105 11.31 -2.70 10.01
C GLN A 105 12.09 -3.38 8.89
N CYS A 106 13.42 -3.31 8.92
CA CYS A 106 14.27 -3.91 7.92
C CYS A 106 14.48 -5.41 8.20
N PRO A 107 13.93 -6.31 7.36
CA PRO A 107 14.13 -7.75 7.56
C PRO A 107 15.57 -8.17 7.29
N ILE A 108 16.34 -7.42 6.49
CA ILE A 108 17.76 -7.69 6.29
C ILE A 108 18.52 -7.52 7.62
N CYS A 109 18.34 -6.39 8.32
CA CYS A 109 18.93 -6.17 9.64
C CYS A 109 18.50 -7.23 10.65
N ILE A 110 17.20 -7.55 10.74
CA ILE A 110 16.68 -8.52 11.72
C ILE A 110 17.29 -9.91 11.48
N PHE A 111 17.33 -10.38 10.24
CA PHE A 111 17.91 -11.69 9.96
C PHE A 111 19.44 -11.71 10.14
N SER A 112 20.14 -10.62 9.81
CA SER A 112 21.59 -10.57 9.96
C SER A 112 22.08 -10.36 11.39
N GLN A 113 21.32 -9.63 12.21
CA GLN A 113 21.77 -9.18 13.55
C GLN A 113 20.95 -9.78 14.71
N GLY A 114 19.84 -10.47 14.44
CA GLY A 114 18.93 -10.97 15.48
C GLY A 114 17.98 -9.92 16.06
N HIS A 115 18.21 -8.64 15.74
CA HIS A 115 17.32 -7.54 16.06
C HIS A 115 17.41 -6.46 14.99
N ALA A 116 16.32 -5.75 14.74
CA ALA A 116 16.45 -4.37 14.27
C ALA A 116 16.69 -3.57 15.53
N GLU A 117 17.82 -2.87 15.66
CA GLU A 117 18.17 -2.04 16.82
C GLU A 117 17.11 -0.96 17.13
N GLY A 118 15.93 -1.31 17.65
CA GLY A 118 14.84 -0.38 17.97
C GLY A 118 14.37 0.54 16.83
N ARG A 119 14.84 0.35 15.60
CA ARG A 119 14.58 1.27 14.49
C ARG A 119 13.28 0.89 13.79
N VAL A 120 12.31 1.77 13.94
CA VAL A 120 11.07 1.79 13.16
C VAL A 120 11.19 2.92 12.15
N TRP A 121 11.09 2.58 10.87
CA TRP A 121 11.09 3.57 9.80
C TRP A 121 9.66 3.98 9.49
N LYS A 122 9.36 5.27 9.66
CA LYS A 122 8.05 5.85 9.35
C LYS A 122 8.07 6.43 7.93
N GLY A 123 7.32 5.80 7.03
CA GLY A 123 7.27 6.18 5.62
C GLY A 123 8.27 5.38 4.77
N THR A 124 7.84 5.08 3.55
CA THR A 124 8.58 4.20 2.64
C THR A 124 9.86 4.81 2.10
N ALA A 125 9.92 6.13 1.88
CA ALA A 125 11.12 6.79 1.38
C ALA A 125 12.30 6.62 2.35
N ILE A 126 12.09 6.91 3.63
CA ILE A 126 13.11 6.76 4.68
C ILE A 126 13.49 5.28 4.87
N PHE A 127 12.50 4.38 4.77
CA PHE A 127 12.75 2.95 4.83
C PHE A 127 13.63 2.46 3.67
N LEU A 128 13.31 2.84 2.42
CA LEU A 128 14.08 2.42 1.25
C LEU A 128 15.48 3.05 1.22
N ASP A 129 15.63 4.29 1.69
CA ASP A 129 16.93 4.91 1.91
C ASP A 129 17.80 4.06 2.84
N HIS A 130 17.25 3.58 3.95
CA HIS A 130 17.95 2.64 4.82
C HIS A 130 18.25 1.29 4.12
N VAL A 131 17.30 0.72 3.39
CA VAL A 131 17.50 -0.55 2.66
C VAL A 131 18.65 -0.43 1.66
N SER A 132 18.82 0.74 1.03
CA SER A 132 19.93 1.01 0.12
C SER A 132 21.30 0.89 0.80
N THR A 133 21.40 1.05 2.13
CA THR A 133 22.66 0.88 2.86
C THR A 133 23.13 -0.57 2.91
N HIS A 134 22.30 -1.54 2.50
CA HIS A 134 22.70 -2.94 2.33
C HIS A 134 23.34 -3.22 0.97
N ARG A 135 23.32 -2.25 0.05
CA ARG A 135 23.92 -2.36 -1.28
C ARG A 135 25.41 -2.71 -1.18
N GLY A 136 25.83 -3.72 -1.95
CA GLY A 136 27.22 -4.15 -2.02
C GLY A 136 27.74 -4.86 -0.76
N LYS A 137 26.89 -5.10 0.25
CA LYS A 137 27.24 -5.94 1.40
C LYS A 137 27.01 -7.40 1.05
N ASP A 138 27.85 -8.27 1.60
CA ASP A 138 27.61 -9.71 1.54
C ASP A 138 26.43 -10.06 2.47
N LEU A 139 25.35 -10.59 1.89
CA LEU A 139 24.14 -10.95 2.63
C LEU A 139 24.07 -12.47 2.71
N HIS A 140 23.74 -12.98 3.91
CA HIS A 140 23.64 -14.42 4.12
C HIS A 140 22.68 -15.08 3.12
N PRO A 141 23.01 -16.24 2.50
CA PRO A 141 22.21 -16.86 1.45
C PRO A 141 20.74 -17.11 1.85
N ASP A 142 20.50 -17.49 3.10
CA ASP A 142 19.14 -17.70 3.61
C ASP A 142 18.32 -16.39 3.64
N VAL A 143 18.97 -15.24 3.87
CA VAL A 143 18.32 -13.92 3.81
C VAL A 143 17.94 -13.60 2.37
N LEU A 144 18.87 -13.83 1.43
CA LEU A 144 18.62 -13.65 -0.01
C LEU A 144 17.43 -14.51 -0.47
N HIS A 145 17.40 -15.78 -0.07
CA HIS A 145 16.33 -16.71 -0.43
C HIS A 145 14.99 -16.33 0.20
N LYS A 146 14.94 -16.09 1.52
CA LYS A 146 13.69 -15.82 2.26
C LYS A 146 13.04 -14.50 1.83
N LEU A 147 13.86 -13.49 1.56
CA LEU A 147 13.39 -12.18 1.12
C LEU A 147 13.34 -12.04 -0.40
N ASN A 148 13.74 -13.07 -1.15
CA ASN A 148 13.79 -13.06 -2.61
C ASN A 148 14.58 -11.85 -3.15
N ILE A 149 15.80 -11.68 -2.64
CA ILE A 149 16.69 -10.56 -2.96
C ILE A 149 17.70 -10.98 -4.03
N ILE A 150 17.89 -10.13 -5.03
CA ILE A 150 19.01 -10.20 -5.98
C ILE A 150 20.01 -9.08 -5.64
N ASN A 151 21.27 -9.41 -5.40
CA ASN A 151 22.31 -8.44 -4.96
C ASN A 151 23.54 -8.42 -5.89
N GLU A 152 23.64 -9.37 -6.83
CA GLU A 152 24.84 -9.58 -7.65
C GLU A 152 24.83 -8.78 -8.96
N TYR A 153 23.63 -8.45 -9.46
CA TYR A 153 23.44 -7.76 -10.74
C TYR A 153 22.13 -6.97 -10.75
N VAL A 154 21.97 -6.11 -11.76
CA VAL A 154 20.73 -5.34 -11.99
C VAL A 154 19.72 -6.23 -12.71
N ALA A 155 18.67 -6.65 -12.00
CA ALA A 155 17.63 -7.51 -12.56
C ALA A 155 16.75 -6.76 -13.57
N THR A 156 16.22 -7.51 -14.52
CA THR A 156 15.15 -7.04 -15.41
C THR A 156 13.79 -7.11 -14.70
N GLU A 157 12.87 -6.21 -15.03
CA GLU A 157 11.51 -6.17 -14.42
C GLU A 157 10.72 -7.49 -14.53
N LYS A 158 11.11 -8.36 -15.47
CA LYS A 158 10.47 -9.66 -15.72
C LYS A 158 10.93 -10.74 -14.73
N GLU A 159 12.07 -10.56 -14.10
CA GLU A 159 12.64 -11.55 -13.17
C GLU A 159 11.89 -11.57 -11.83
N ASN A 160 11.88 -12.73 -11.18
CA ASN A 160 11.16 -12.94 -9.94
C ASN A 160 12.01 -12.52 -8.72
N PHE A 161 12.02 -11.23 -8.39
CA PHE A 161 12.63 -10.70 -7.17
C PHE A 161 11.63 -9.84 -6.39
N ASP A 162 11.77 -9.76 -5.07
CA ASP A 162 11.04 -8.77 -4.27
C ASP A 162 11.86 -7.49 -4.07
N LEU A 163 13.19 -7.63 -3.96
CA LEU A 163 14.15 -6.53 -3.90
C LEU A 163 15.36 -6.86 -4.78
N ASN A 164 15.84 -5.90 -5.56
CA ASN A 164 17.09 -5.98 -6.29
C ASN A 164 17.97 -4.79 -5.86
N LEU A 165 19.13 -5.09 -5.29
CA LEU A 165 20.14 -4.10 -4.92
C LEU A 165 21.20 -4.05 -6.02
N PHE A 166 21.46 -2.87 -6.58
CA PHE A 166 22.40 -2.75 -7.69
C PHE A 166 23.84 -2.95 -7.20
N PRO A 167 24.72 -3.56 -8.00
CA PRO A 167 26.12 -3.72 -7.62
C PRO A 167 26.79 -2.37 -7.28
N PRO A 168 27.78 -2.34 -6.38
CA PRO A 168 28.58 -1.15 -6.16
C PRO A 168 29.25 -0.72 -7.49
N GLY A 169 29.31 0.58 -7.76
CA GLY A 169 29.85 1.10 -9.02
C GLY A 169 28.87 1.09 -10.20
N PHE A 170 27.63 0.63 -10.00
CA PHE A 170 26.53 1.02 -10.88
C PHE A 170 26.23 2.50 -10.64
N ASP A 171 27.03 3.36 -11.29
CA ASP A 171 26.74 4.76 -11.49
C ASP A 171 26.16 4.88 -12.88
N ASN A 172 25.01 5.54 -13.02
CA ASN A 172 24.27 5.75 -14.28
C ASN A 172 25.05 6.56 -15.34
N ARG A 173 26.38 6.69 -15.20
CA ARG A 173 27.29 7.47 -16.05
C ARG A 173 27.50 6.87 -17.43
N SER A 174 26.96 5.69 -17.74
CA SER A 174 26.88 5.19 -19.12
C SER A 174 25.74 5.87 -19.89
N GLY A 175 25.88 7.18 -20.14
CA GLY A 175 25.64 7.77 -21.46
C GLY A 175 24.27 7.70 -22.13
N TYR A 176 23.16 7.44 -21.42
CA TYR A 176 21.84 7.81 -21.95
C TYR A 176 21.33 9.03 -21.18
N ALA A 177 21.20 10.13 -21.91
CA ALA A 177 20.74 11.41 -21.42
C ALA A 177 19.50 11.24 -20.53
N SER A 178 19.57 11.87 -19.35
CA SER A 178 18.45 12.07 -18.43
C SER A 178 17.19 12.45 -19.20
N SER A 179 16.25 11.51 -19.28
CA SER A 179 14.84 11.85 -19.14
C SER A 179 14.56 11.88 -17.65
N ASP A 180 13.88 12.93 -17.19
CA ASP A 180 13.63 13.21 -15.79
C ASP A 180 13.21 11.99 -14.98
N SER A 181 13.74 11.90 -13.75
CA SER A 181 13.46 10.86 -12.77
C SER A 181 12.00 10.94 -12.27
N GLN A 182 11.03 10.74 -13.14
CA GLN A 182 9.72 10.26 -12.75
C GLN A 182 9.86 8.76 -12.44
N LEU A 183 9.37 8.35 -11.27
CA LEU A 183 9.19 6.94 -10.96
C LEU A 183 8.36 6.33 -12.08
N SER A 184 9.01 5.57 -12.96
CA SER A 184 8.37 4.99 -14.14
C SER A 184 7.42 3.89 -13.69
N LEU A 185 6.21 4.31 -13.31
CA LEU A 185 5.01 3.50 -13.16
C LEU A 185 4.40 3.12 -14.54
N ALA A 186 5.13 3.33 -15.63
CA ALA A 186 4.71 3.32 -17.03
C ALA A 186 4.15 1.98 -17.59
N LYS A 187 3.84 1.01 -16.73
CA LYS A 187 3.32 -0.31 -17.12
C LYS A 187 2.15 -0.82 -16.29
N ALA A 188 1.60 -0.05 -15.35
CA ALA A 188 0.35 -0.41 -14.69
C ALA A 188 -0.84 0.28 -15.38
N PRO A 189 -1.72 -0.46 -16.09
CA PRO A 189 -2.99 0.05 -16.55
C PRO A 189 -3.78 0.62 -15.37
N THR A 190 -3.98 1.93 -15.39
CA THR A 190 -4.96 2.61 -14.53
C THR A 190 -5.85 3.40 -15.47
N HIS A 191 -7.12 3.01 -15.54
CA HIS A 191 -8.04 3.46 -16.59
C HIS A 191 -8.85 4.66 -16.09
N SER A 192 -8.72 5.81 -16.74
CA SER A 192 -9.70 6.89 -16.68
C SER A 192 -9.81 7.64 -18.01
N SER A 193 -10.85 7.33 -18.80
CA SER A 193 -11.72 8.32 -19.46
C SER A 193 -12.84 7.65 -20.28
N VAL A 194 -14.00 7.39 -19.67
CA VAL A 194 -15.26 7.27 -20.43
C VAL A 194 -16.41 7.78 -19.57
N LEU A 195 -16.45 9.08 -19.31
CA LEU A 195 -17.70 9.75 -18.92
C LEU A 195 -17.67 11.18 -19.46
N ASP A 196 -17.81 11.33 -20.79
CA ASP A 196 -18.18 12.62 -21.39
C ASP A 196 -18.83 12.56 -22.79
N LYS A 197 -19.43 11.42 -23.18
CA LYS A 197 -20.13 11.32 -24.50
C LYS A 197 -21.56 10.78 -24.47
N VAL A 198 -22.19 10.69 -23.31
CA VAL A 198 -23.60 10.26 -23.21
C VAL A 198 -24.41 11.37 -22.54
N TRP A 199 -24.61 12.49 -23.23
CA TRP A 199 -25.78 13.38 -23.15
C TRP A 199 -25.76 14.45 -24.24
N SER A 200 -25.56 14.04 -25.49
CA SER A 200 -25.84 14.88 -26.64
C SER A 200 -26.16 14.04 -27.87
N ARG A 201 -27.34 13.43 -27.88
CA ARG A 201 -28.03 13.13 -29.15
C ARG A 201 -29.55 12.97 -28.96
N LYS A 202 -30.22 14.11 -29.20
CA LYS A 202 -31.29 14.29 -30.19
C LYS A 202 -32.69 13.79 -29.82
N GLU A 203 -33.54 14.78 -29.55
CA GLU A 203 -34.97 14.81 -29.86
C GLU A 203 -35.26 14.20 -31.23
N SER A 204 -36.19 13.25 -31.29
CA SER A 204 -37.05 13.10 -32.46
C SER A 204 -38.37 12.47 -32.06
N THR A 205 -39.40 13.27 -32.23
CA THR A 205 -40.84 13.06 -32.16
C THR A 205 -41.31 11.94 -33.09
N ALA A 206 -42.19 11.04 -32.61
CA ALA A 206 -43.49 10.67 -33.22
C ALA A 206 -44.06 9.35 -32.65
N PRO A 207 -45.40 9.14 -32.69
CA PRO A 207 -46.15 8.40 -31.69
C PRO A 207 -46.65 7.04 -32.19
N VAL A 208 -46.82 6.06 -31.29
CA VAL A 208 -47.64 4.87 -31.57
C VAL A 208 -48.43 4.44 -30.32
N ALA A 209 -49.75 4.51 -30.52
CA ALA A 209 -50.86 3.69 -30.03
C ALA A 209 -50.84 3.09 -28.62
N VAL A 210 -51.87 3.52 -27.89
CA VAL A 210 -52.48 2.90 -26.71
C VAL A 210 -53.04 1.53 -27.07
N ASP A 211 -52.81 0.53 -26.21
CA ASP A 211 -53.83 -0.49 -25.95
C ASP A 211 -53.83 -0.92 -24.47
N PRO A 212 -55.00 -1.06 -23.83
CA PRO A 212 -55.13 -1.33 -22.41
C PRO A 212 -55.51 -2.80 -22.17
N HIS A 213 -54.77 -3.51 -21.32
CA HIS A 213 -55.25 -4.57 -20.42
C HIS A 213 -54.06 -5.43 -19.98
N SER A 214 -53.61 -5.27 -18.74
CA SER A 214 -53.11 -6.41 -17.97
C SER A 214 -53.10 -6.06 -16.49
N THR A 215 -54.19 -6.42 -15.84
CA THR A 215 -54.31 -6.58 -14.40
C THR A 215 -53.30 -7.61 -13.90
N MET A 216 -52.33 -7.17 -13.10
CA MET A 216 -51.62 -8.07 -12.19
C MET A 216 -51.69 -7.57 -10.75
N GLU A 217 -52.13 -8.50 -9.92
CA GLU A 217 -52.52 -8.34 -8.53
C GLU A 217 -51.34 -7.99 -7.62
N ARG A 218 -51.59 -7.05 -6.71
CA ARG A 218 -50.73 -6.77 -5.55
C ARG A 218 -50.78 -7.95 -4.59
N ARG A 219 -49.65 -8.62 -4.38
CA ARG A 219 -49.41 -9.45 -3.19
C ARG A 219 -48.97 -8.56 -2.02
N PRO A 220 -49.65 -8.58 -0.87
CA PRO A 220 -49.16 -7.95 0.35
C PRO A 220 -48.23 -8.91 1.11
N THR A 221 -46.97 -8.52 1.27
CA THR A 221 -46.05 -9.19 2.18
C THR A 221 -46.28 -8.64 3.59
N TYR A 222 -46.90 -9.44 4.45
CA TYR A 222 -46.93 -9.21 5.88
C TYR A 222 -45.56 -9.63 6.45
N MET A 223 -44.82 -8.69 7.04
CA MET A 223 -43.79 -9.03 8.02
C MET A 223 -44.26 -8.53 9.38
N THR A 224 -44.54 -9.48 10.25
CA THR A 224 -44.86 -9.26 11.66
C THR A 224 -43.58 -8.88 12.41
N LEU A 225 -43.54 -7.62 12.86
CA LEU A 225 -42.76 -7.17 14.01
C LEU A 225 -43.32 -7.80 15.29
N ARG A 226 -42.44 -8.40 16.09
CA ARG A 226 -42.51 -8.75 17.54
C ARG A 226 -41.41 -9.79 17.78
N ASP A 227 -40.70 -9.90 18.88
CA ASP A 227 -40.52 -9.16 20.13
C ASP A 227 -39.44 -9.99 20.86
N ARG A 228 -38.45 -9.34 21.50
CA ARG A 228 -37.79 -9.70 22.77
C ARG A 228 -36.34 -9.19 22.77
N ALA A 229 -36.03 -8.09 23.45
CA ALA A 229 -36.09 -7.80 24.89
C ALA A 229 -34.91 -8.42 25.67
N ASP A 230 -34.14 -7.48 26.22
CA ASP A 230 -33.56 -7.44 27.56
C ASP A 230 -32.53 -8.48 27.99
N SER A 231 -31.33 -7.98 28.28
CA SER A 231 -30.61 -8.40 29.48
C SER A 231 -29.81 -7.25 30.08
N VAL A 232 -30.11 -7.06 31.36
CA VAL A 232 -29.78 -6.01 32.32
C VAL A 232 -28.37 -6.18 32.89
N VAL A 233 -27.70 -5.03 33.02
CA VAL A 233 -26.83 -4.53 34.12
C VAL A 233 -26.10 -5.53 35.02
N THR A 234 -24.77 -5.38 35.11
CA THR A 234 -24.07 -5.36 36.41
C THR A 234 -23.10 -4.18 36.48
N VAL A 235 -23.27 -3.43 37.58
CA VAL A 235 -22.46 -2.30 38.04
C VAL A 235 -21.30 -2.85 38.86
N GLY A 236 -20.10 -2.29 38.69
CA GLY A 236 -18.96 -2.51 39.56
C GLY A 236 -18.10 -1.26 39.64
N ALA A 237 -18.30 -0.48 40.72
CA ALA A 237 -17.36 0.50 41.25
C ALA A 237 -16.02 -0.19 41.62
N GLY A 238 -14.86 0.43 41.69
CA GLY A 238 -14.38 1.80 41.56
C GLY A 238 -12.87 1.77 41.89
N ALA A 239 -12.12 2.81 41.54
CA ALA A 239 -10.87 3.22 42.23
C ALA A 239 -10.26 4.44 41.53
N GLU A 240 -10.50 5.58 42.18
CA GLU A 240 -9.51 6.60 42.56
C GLU A 240 -8.58 7.21 41.50
N ARG A 241 -8.86 8.50 41.29
CA ARG A 241 -8.19 9.47 40.45
C ARG A 241 -7.37 10.36 41.38
N GLU A 242 -6.05 10.23 41.38
CA GLU A 242 -5.15 11.21 42.00
C GLU A 242 -4.76 12.26 40.95
N THR A 243 -5.23 13.49 41.17
CA THR A 243 -4.74 14.71 40.54
C THR A 243 -3.55 15.24 41.32
N LYS A 244 -2.44 15.51 40.64
CA LYS A 244 -1.38 16.36 41.17
C LYS A 244 -1.04 17.43 40.13
N GLU A 245 -1.52 18.63 40.39
CA GLU A 245 -1.03 19.87 39.82
C GLU A 245 0.30 20.23 40.50
N GLU A 246 1.26 20.77 39.75
CA GLU A 246 1.87 22.09 40.02
C GLU A 246 2.94 22.44 38.98
N ASN A 247 2.88 23.69 38.53
CA ASN A 247 3.95 24.63 38.13
C ASN A 247 4.99 24.15 37.08
N GLY A 248 5.22 24.83 35.96
CA GLY A 248 5.11 26.25 35.68
C GLY A 248 6.49 26.73 35.21
N GLU A 249 6.70 26.88 33.91
CA GLU A 249 7.76 27.73 33.37
C GLU A 249 7.49 28.09 31.90
N SER A 250 7.14 29.35 31.70
CA SER A 250 6.96 30.02 30.43
C SER A 250 8.31 30.52 29.91
N ILE A 251 8.75 30.05 28.75
CA ILE A 251 9.82 30.69 27.98
C ILE A 251 9.31 31.02 26.58
N ASN A 252 9.24 32.31 26.31
CA ASN A 252 9.07 32.90 24.99
C ASN A 252 10.24 32.54 24.08
N SER A 253 9.97 32.17 22.82
CA SER A 253 10.83 32.60 21.72
C SER A 253 10.08 32.62 20.38
N PHE A 254 10.12 33.81 19.81
CA PHE A 254 9.73 34.16 18.45
C PHE A 254 10.52 33.35 17.42
N GLY A 255 9.84 32.92 16.35
CA GLY A 255 10.47 32.32 15.18
C GLY A 255 9.51 32.25 14.01
N LEU A 256 9.30 33.38 13.33
CA LEU A 256 8.63 33.46 12.03
C LEU A 256 9.48 32.70 11.00
N GLY A 257 9.06 31.48 10.67
CA GLY A 257 9.58 30.71 9.55
C GLY A 257 8.40 30.12 8.77
N GLY A 258 8.07 30.74 7.64
CA GLY A 258 7.05 30.24 6.73
C GLY A 258 7.45 28.87 6.20
N GLN A 259 6.87 27.81 6.77
CA GLN A 259 6.93 26.48 6.18
C GLN A 259 5.91 26.42 5.06
N THR A 260 6.41 26.49 3.83
CA THR A 260 5.68 25.97 2.67
C THR A 260 5.43 24.48 2.93
N ASN A 261 4.17 24.13 3.18
CA ASN A 261 3.69 22.76 3.24
C ASN A 261 3.85 22.14 1.84
N ILE A 262 5.05 21.62 1.54
CA ILE A 262 5.27 20.77 0.39
C ILE A 262 4.58 19.46 0.72
N LEU A 263 3.35 19.31 0.21
CA LEU A 263 2.67 18.02 0.13
C LEU A 263 3.60 17.09 -0.66
N VAL A 264 4.37 16.27 0.05
CA VAL A 264 5.12 15.16 -0.54
C VAL A 264 4.06 14.18 -1.02
N VAL A 265 3.59 14.41 -2.24
CA VAL A 265 2.74 13.48 -2.98
C VAL A 265 3.55 12.20 -3.04
N GLU A 266 3.00 11.14 -2.48
CA GLU A 266 3.69 9.87 -2.43
C GLU A 266 4.07 9.48 -3.86
N PRO A 267 5.26 8.90 -4.08
CA PRO A 267 5.76 8.58 -5.42
C PRO A 267 4.80 7.71 -6.27
N TRP A 268 3.83 7.03 -5.66
CA TRP A 268 2.75 6.28 -6.31
C TRP A 268 1.51 7.10 -6.69
N SER A 269 1.42 8.37 -6.28
CA SER A 269 0.31 9.29 -6.59
C SER A 269 0.69 10.41 -7.56
N ALA A 270 2.00 10.70 -7.72
CA ALA A 270 2.49 11.85 -8.50
C ALA A 270 2.46 11.67 -10.03
N GLY A 271 2.08 10.49 -10.56
CA GLY A 271 1.98 10.23 -12.01
C GLY A 271 0.55 10.17 -12.56
N LEU A 272 -0.47 10.42 -11.73
CA LEU A 272 -1.88 10.17 -12.08
C LEU A 272 -2.51 11.23 -13.03
N SER A 273 -1.90 12.41 -13.16
CA SER A 273 -2.48 13.56 -13.88
C SER A 273 -1.89 13.76 -15.28
N GLU A 274 -0.57 13.61 -15.45
CA GLU A 274 0.13 13.93 -16.72
C GLU A 274 0.07 12.81 -17.76
N PHE A 275 -0.15 11.55 -17.35
CA PHE A 275 -0.22 10.37 -18.22
C PHE A 275 -1.31 10.45 -19.31
N HIS A 276 -2.34 11.28 -19.12
CA HIS A 276 -3.51 11.33 -20.01
C HIS A 276 -3.28 12.02 -21.36
N LYS A 277 -2.25 12.86 -21.53
CA LYS A 277 -2.09 13.66 -22.76
C LYS A 277 -1.35 12.96 -23.89
N GLU A 278 -0.54 11.94 -23.61
CA GLU A 278 0.44 11.43 -24.59
C GLU A 278 0.07 10.09 -25.24
N ARG A 279 -0.87 9.31 -24.70
CA ARG A 279 -1.09 7.91 -25.15
C ARG A 279 -2.46 7.59 -25.76
N GLU A 280 -3.28 8.58 -26.07
CA GLU A 280 -4.57 8.36 -26.74
C GLU A 280 -4.41 7.86 -28.20
N ILE A 281 -3.23 8.03 -28.80
CA ILE A 281 -2.99 7.77 -30.23
C ILE A 281 -2.59 6.30 -30.51
N ASP A 282 -2.00 5.58 -29.54
CA ASP A 282 -1.38 4.27 -29.79
C ASP A 282 -2.32 3.06 -29.61
N TYR A 283 -3.45 3.20 -28.93
CA TYR A 283 -4.29 2.05 -28.51
C TYR A 283 -5.58 1.83 -29.33
N LEU A 284 -5.78 2.58 -30.43
CA LEU A 284 -6.92 2.41 -31.34
C LEU A 284 -6.57 1.77 -32.69
N SER A 285 -5.39 1.15 -32.83
CA SER A 285 -5.11 0.35 -34.04
C SER A 285 -5.88 -0.97 -33.98
N ALA A 286 -6.63 -1.29 -35.03
CA ALA A 286 -7.59 -2.38 -35.11
C ALA A 286 -7.01 -3.82 -35.11
N ASP A 287 -5.73 -4.00 -34.78
CA ASP A 287 -5.03 -5.30 -34.87
C ASP A 287 -4.75 -5.98 -33.52
N PHE A 288 -5.57 -5.74 -32.48
CA PHE A 288 -5.53 -6.51 -31.23
C PHE A 288 -6.91 -6.89 -30.69
#